data_AF-A0A9D6NXD4-F1
#
_entry.id   AF-A0A9D6NXD4-F1
#
_cell.length_a   1.000
_cell.length_b   1.000
_cell.length_c   1.000
_cell.angle_alpha   90.00
_cell.angle_beta   90.00
_cell.angle_gamma   90.00
#
_symmetry.space_group_name_H-M   'P 1'
#
loop_
_entity.id
_entity.type
_entity.pdbx_description
1 polymer ?
#
loop_
_entity_poly.entity_id
_entity_poly.type
_entity_poly.pdbx_seq_one_letter_code
_entity_poly.pdbx_strand_id
1 'polypeptide(L)'
;MNLLRPKLCLEGLSALTPEVLVAHGLLGIVLDIDNTLTAHGQYTLSPQVADWLARHRQAGTPLFILSNAPPGRVRRIAQELQLPALGLSRKPLPASFRRAAQALGLGPEQVAAVGDQLFTDVLGGNVAGCFTVLVRPISRRERLHTRLLRLLERYILGEPGWPHYPVMPPRE
;
A
#
# COMPACT_ATOMS: atom_id res chain seq x y z
N MET A 1 -0.75 16.15 14.29
CA MET A 1 -0.78 14.76 13.76
C MET A 1 0.58 14.43 13.19
N ASN A 2 1.20 13.30 13.55
CA ASN A 2 2.44 12.86 12.91
C ASN A 2 2.08 12.24 11.55
N LEU A 3 2.45 12.90 10.44
CA LEU A 3 2.10 12.50 9.08
C LEU A 3 2.84 11.23 8.62
N LEU A 4 3.90 10.83 9.30
CA LEU A 4 4.64 9.60 9.00
C LEU A 4 4.16 8.41 9.84
N ARG A 5 3.21 8.62 10.77
CA ARG A 5 2.69 7.54 11.60
C ARG A 5 1.56 6.80 10.85
N PRO A 6 1.71 5.51 10.52
CA PRO A 6 0.62 4.73 9.96
C PRO A 6 -0.48 4.52 11.01
N LYS A 7 -1.70 4.30 10.55
CA LYS A 7 -2.83 3.95 11.42
C LYS A 7 -2.84 2.47 11.78
N LEU A 8 -2.33 1.61 10.89
CA LEU A 8 -2.19 0.17 11.10
C LEU A 8 -0.87 -0.33 10.50
N CYS A 9 -0.20 -1.26 11.18
CA CYS A 9 0.97 -1.98 10.67
C CYS A 9 0.64 -3.47 10.58
N LEU A 10 0.99 -4.12 9.47
CA LEU A 10 0.70 -5.54 9.25
C LEU A 10 1.91 -6.28 8.68
N GLU A 11 2.05 -7.57 9.03
CA GLU A 11 3.14 -8.45 8.56
C GLU A 11 3.13 -8.72 7.05
N GLY A 12 2.03 -8.36 6.37
CA GLY A 12 1.86 -8.48 4.94
C GLY A 12 0.42 -8.21 4.53
N LEU A 13 0.20 -8.23 3.22
CA LEU A 13 -1.11 -7.94 2.64
C LEU A 13 -2.19 -8.94 3.09
N SER A 14 -1.83 -10.22 3.27
CA SER A 14 -2.75 -11.28 3.69
C SER A 14 -3.43 -11.05 5.05
N ALA A 15 -2.84 -10.22 5.91
CA ALA A 15 -3.41 -9.86 7.21
C ALA A 15 -4.46 -8.73 7.13
N LEU A 16 -4.53 -8.01 6.01
CA LEU A 16 -5.56 -6.99 5.79
C LEU A 16 -6.80 -7.70 5.23
N THR A 17 -7.64 -8.26 6.10
CA THR A 17 -8.84 -9.01 5.66
C THR A 17 -10.06 -8.07 5.51
N PRO A 18 -11.14 -8.48 4.82
CA PRO A 18 -12.38 -7.71 4.78
C PRO A 18 -12.92 -7.38 6.18
N GLU A 19 -12.76 -8.27 7.15
CA GLU A 19 -13.18 -8.05 8.54
C GLU A 19 -12.37 -6.93 9.20
N VAL A 20 -11.07 -6.82 8.91
CA VAL A 20 -10.24 -5.70 9.38
C VAL A 20 -10.75 -4.38 8.80
N LEU A 21 -11.14 -4.34 7.53
CA LEU A 21 -11.74 -3.14 6.94
C LEU A 21 -13.02 -2.73 7.67
N VAL A 22 -13.94 -3.68 7.86
CA VAL A 22 -15.22 -3.44 8.55
C VAL A 22 -14.99 -2.95 9.97
N ALA A 23 -14.06 -3.56 10.72
CA ALA A 23 -13.71 -3.16 12.08
C ALA A 23 -13.20 -1.71 12.18
N HIS A 24 -12.62 -1.18 11.10
CA HIS A 24 -12.14 0.19 11.01
C HIS A 24 -13.09 1.14 10.25
N GLY A 25 -14.28 0.69 9.84
CA GLY A 25 -15.24 1.50 9.10
C GLY A 25 -14.78 1.85 7.67
N LEU A 26 -13.89 1.04 7.10
CA LEU A 26 -13.32 1.24 5.77
C LEU A 26 -14.12 0.49 4.72
N LEU A 27 -14.32 1.14 3.57
CA LEU A 27 -15.17 0.66 2.49
C LEU A 27 -14.39 0.33 1.21
N GLY A 28 -13.11 0.67 1.11
CA GLY A 28 -12.31 0.41 -0.09
C GLY A 28 -10.82 0.46 0.15
N ILE A 29 -10.05 -0.03 -0.84
CA ILE A 29 -8.59 -0.16 -0.77
C ILE A 29 -7.92 0.55 -1.94
N VAL A 30 -6.94 1.39 -1.63
CA VAL A 30 -5.97 1.93 -2.59
C VAL A 30 -4.62 1.27 -2.32
N LEU A 31 -4.08 0.59 -3.33
CA LEU A 31 -3.01 -0.38 -3.16
C LEU A 31 -1.78 -0.05 -3.99
N ASP A 32 -0.59 -0.05 -3.36
CA ASP A 32 0.68 -0.01 -4.09
C ASP A 32 1.05 -1.35 -4.77
N ILE A 33 1.98 -1.31 -5.73
CA ILE A 33 2.47 -2.49 -6.43
C ILE A 33 3.80 -3.00 -5.88
N ASP A 34 4.83 -2.15 -5.88
CA ASP A 34 6.22 -2.59 -5.77
C ASP A 34 6.58 -2.79 -4.31
N ASN A 35 6.97 -4.01 -3.95
CA ASN A 35 7.14 -4.49 -2.57
C ASN A 35 5.85 -4.53 -1.72
N THR A 36 4.68 -4.33 -2.34
CA THR A 36 3.36 -4.52 -1.70
C THR A 36 2.56 -5.67 -2.33
N LEU A 37 2.27 -5.63 -3.64
CA LEU A 37 1.61 -6.72 -4.38
C LEU A 37 2.61 -7.72 -4.98
N THR A 38 3.77 -7.22 -5.40
CA THR A 38 4.82 -8.00 -6.06
C THR A 38 6.18 -7.56 -5.54
N ALA A 39 7.19 -8.43 -5.60
CA ALA A 39 8.56 -7.96 -5.41
C ALA A 39 8.92 -6.91 -6.47
N HIS A 40 9.74 -5.92 -6.10
CA HIS A 40 10.11 -4.82 -6.99
C HIS A 40 10.63 -5.31 -8.35
N GLY A 41 10.01 -4.82 -9.43
CA GLY A 41 10.37 -5.14 -10.81
C GLY A 41 9.91 -6.52 -11.30
N GLN A 42 9.29 -7.34 -10.46
CA GLN A 42 8.73 -8.64 -10.86
C GLN A 42 7.26 -8.51 -11.26
N TYR A 43 6.78 -9.43 -12.09
CA TYR A 43 5.36 -9.47 -12.51
C TYR A 43 4.59 -10.61 -11.84
N THR A 44 5.29 -11.57 -11.26
CA THR A 44 4.69 -12.74 -10.63
C THR A 44 3.97 -12.35 -9.36
N LEU A 45 2.68 -12.65 -9.31
CA LEU A 45 1.87 -12.58 -8.10
C LEU A 45 2.07 -13.86 -7.30
N SER A 46 2.19 -13.73 -5.98
CA SER A 46 2.21 -14.91 -5.12
C SER A 46 0.80 -15.50 -5.00
N PRO A 47 0.66 -16.83 -4.76
CA PRO A 47 -0.64 -17.43 -4.48
C PRO A 47 -1.39 -16.73 -3.33
N GLN A 48 -0.65 -16.25 -2.32
CA GLN A 48 -1.22 -15.52 -1.19
C GLN A 48 -1.90 -14.22 -1.61
N VAL A 49 -1.36 -13.51 -2.61
CA VAL A 49 -1.97 -12.28 -3.16
C VAL A 49 -3.22 -12.60 -3.97
N ALA A 50 -3.20 -13.71 -4.72
CA ALA A 50 -4.38 -14.16 -5.46
C ALA A 50 -5.54 -14.53 -4.52
N ASP A 51 -5.25 -15.29 -3.46
CA ASP A 51 -6.24 -15.66 -2.44
C ASP A 51 -6.78 -14.43 -1.70
N TRP A 52 -5.89 -13.49 -1.35
CA TRP A 52 -6.26 -12.23 -0.72
C TRP A 52 -7.23 -11.42 -1.60
N LEU A 53 -6.90 -11.29 -2.89
CA LEU A 53 -7.77 -10.58 -3.84
C LEU A 53 -9.12 -11.29 -4.01
N ALA A 54 -9.13 -12.62 -4.07
CA ALA A 54 -10.35 -13.40 -4.17
C ALA A 54 -11.28 -13.17 -2.97
N ARG A 55 -10.75 -13.15 -1.74
CA ARG A 55 -11.54 -12.86 -0.53
C ARG A 55 -12.14 -11.46 -0.56
N HIS A 56 -11.37 -10.45 -0.95
CA HIS A 56 -11.88 -9.08 -1.07
C HIS A 56 -12.95 -8.93 -2.15
N ARG A 57 -12.79 -9.62 -3.28
CA ARG A 57 -13.81 -9.65 -4.34
C ARG A 57 -15.10 -10.31 -3.87
N GLN A 58 -15.01 -11.44 -3.17
CA GLN A 58 -16.16 -12.12 -2.59
C GLN A 58 -16.90 -11.24 -1.57
N ALA A 59 -16.14 -10.46 -0.79
CA ALA A 59 -16.70 -9.48 0.14
C ALA A 59 -17.19 -8.18 -0.53
N GLY A 60 -17.07 -8.03 -1.86
CA GLY A 60 -17.47 -6.82 -2.57
C GLY A 60 -16.61 -5.60 -2.26
N THR A 61 -15.39 -5.77 -1.73
CA THR A 61 -14.49 -4.65 -1.45
C THR A 61 -14.00 -4.04 -2.78
N PRO A 62 -14.23 -2.75 -3.06
CA PRO A 62 -13.67 -2.07 -4.21
C PRO A 62 -12.17 -1.81 -3.99
N LEU A 63 -11.35 -2.13 -5.01
CA LEU A 63 -9.89 -1.94 -4.98
C LEU A 63 -9.43 -1.07 -6.14
N PHE A 64 -8.41 -0.26 -5.89
CA PHE A 64 -7.73 0.57 -6.89
C PHE A 64 -6.22 0.49 -6.75
N ILE A 65 -5.50 0.31 -7.86
CA ILE A 65 -4.03 0.30 -7.85
C ILE A 65 -3.48 1.72 -8.02
N LEU A 66 -2.62 2.16 -7.11
CA LEU A 66 -1.97 3.47 -7.15
C LEU A 66 -0.46 3.32 -6.97
N SER A 67 0.32 3.52 -8.04
CA SER A 67 1.77 3.29 -8.00
C SER A 67 2.58 4.41 -8.66
N ASN A 68 3.81 4.61 -8.19
CA ASN A 68 4.81 5.47 -8.83
C ASN A 68 5.52 4.77 -10.01
N ALA A 69 5.22 3.49 -10.24
CA ALA A 69 5.76 2.72 -11.36
C ALA A 69 5.36 3.30 -12.73
N PRO A 70 6.17 3.03 -13.78
CA PRO A 70 5.83 3.41 -15.14
C PRO A 70 4.48 2.83 -15.60
N PRO A 71 3.74 3.51 -16.49
CA PRO A 71 2.38 3.11 -16.85
C PRO A 71 2.30 1.71 -17.46
N GLY A 72 3.32 1.26 -18.20
CA GLY A 72 3.36 -0.10 -18.77
C GLY A 72 3.37 -1.20 -17.69
N ARG A 73 4.13 -1.00 -16.61
CA ARG A 73 4.17 -1.93 -15.47
C ARG A 73 2.82 -1.98 -14.76
N VAL A 74 2.26 -0.80 -14.48
CA VAL A 74 0.98 -0.68 -13.79
C VAL A 74 -0.14 -1.30 -14.62
N ARG A 75 -0.20 -1.02 -15.92
CA ARG A 75 -1.21 -1.59 -16.82
C ARG A 75 -1.15 -3.11 -16.85
N ARG A 76 0.04 -3.69 -16.94
CA ARG A 76 0.19 -5.16 -16.97
C ARG A 76 -0.34 -5.81 -15.68
N ILE A 77 0.08 -5.32 -14.52
CA ILE A 77 -0.41 -5.83 -13.23
C ILE A 77 -1.92 -5.59 -13.08
N ALA A 78 -2.40 -4.41 -13.45
CA ALA A 78 -3.82 -4.06 -13.39
C ALA A 78 -4.69 -4.94 -14.29
N GLN A 79 -4.20 -5.32 -15.49
CA GLN A 79 -4.88 -6.23 -16.40
C GLN A 79 -4.94 -7.65 -15.83
N GLU A 80 -3.82 -8.15 -15.31
CA GLU A 80 -3.73 -9.47 -14.68
C GLU A 80 -4.66 -9.57 -13.47
N LEU A 81 -4.71 -8.52 -12.65
CA LEU A 81 -5.58 -8.42 -11.49
C LEU A 81 -6.99 -7.93 -11.82
N GLN A 82 -7.29 -7.54 -13.06
CA GLN A 82 -8.55 -6.90 -13.49
C GLN A 82 -9.00 -5.79 -12.52
N LEU A 83 -8.08 -4.89 -12.16
CA LEU A 83 -8.34 -3.77 -11.26
C LEU A 83 -8.17 -2.43 -11.99
N PRO A 84 -8.94 -1.39 -11.63
CA PRO A 84 -8.64 -0.03 -12.06
C PRO A 84 -7.31 0.44 -11.46
N ALA A 85 -6.58 1.27 -12.21
CA ALA A 85 -5.23 1.66 -11.81
C ALA A 85 -4.78 3.04 -12.30
N LEU A 86 -3.86 3.65 -11.56
CA LEU A 86 -3.14 4.86 -11.92
C LEU A 86 -1.63 4.67 -11.68
N GLY A 87 -0.85 4.70 -12.77
CA GLY A 87 0.61 4.76 -12.73
C GLY A 87 1.15 6.18 -12.75
N LEU A 88 2.46 6.34 -12.53
CA LEU A 88 3.12 7.64 -12.36
C LEU A 88 2.30 8.58 -11.45
N SER A 89 1.79 8.03 -10.35
CA SER A 89 0.86 8.73 -9.44
C SER A 89 1.47 9.91 -8.69
N ARG A 90 2.81 10.05 -8.70
CA ARG A 90 3.57 11.10 -8.02
C ARG A 90 3.36 11.11 -6.50
N LYS A 91 3.18 9.94 -5.88
CA LYS A 91 3.20 9.81 -4.41
C LYS A 91 4.50 10.43 -3.87
N PRO A 92 4.47 11.23 -2.78
CA PRO A 92 3.39 11.35 -1.80
C PRO A 92 2.33 12.43 -2.08
N LEU A 93 2.21 12.99 -3.28
CA LEU A 93 1.23 14.05 -3.54
C LEU A 93 -0.22 13.56 -3.29
N PRO A 94 -1.03 14.28 -2.50
CA PRO A 94 -2.35 13.80 -2.05
C PRO A 94 -3.40 13.71 -3.16
N ALA A 95 -3.22 14.46 -4.25
CA ALA A 95 -4.17 14.53 -5.35
C ALA A 95 -4.44 13.15 -5.97
N SER A 96 -3.42 12.29 -6.06
CA SER A 96 -3.55 10.98 -6.68
C SER A 96 -4.28 9.98 -5.77
N PHE A 97 -4.09 10.04 -4.45
CA PHE A 97 -4.89 9.29 -3.47
C PHE A 97 -6.36 9.70 -3.49
N ARG A 98 -6.65 11.01 -3.48
CA ARG A 98 -8.03 11.51 -3.56
C ARG A 98 -8.71 11.10 -4.87
N ARG A 99 -7.99 11.14 -5.99
CA ARG A 99 -8.47 10.65 -7.28
C ARG A 99 -8.76 9.15 -7.25
N ALA A 100 -7.92 8.35 -6.58
CA ALA A 100 -8.14 6.93 -6.42
C ALA A 100 -9.39 6.64 -5.57
N ALA A 101 -9.57 7.35 -4.45
CA ALA A 101 -10.79 7.26 -3.64
C ALA A 101 -12.05 7.65 -4.43
N GLN A 102 -11.99 8.75 -5.18
CA GLN A 102 -13.08 9.19 -6.06
C GLN A 102 -13.41 8.16 -7.14
N ALA A 103 -12.40 7.50 -7.72
CA ALA A 103 -12.61 6.44 -8.70
C ALA A 103 -13.30 5.20 -8.12
N LEU A 104 -13.20 4.99 -6.79
CA LEU A 104 -13.96 3.99 -6.06
C LEU A 104 -15.34 4.48 -5.61
N GLY A 105 -15.68 5.75 -5.85
CA GLY A 105 -16.92 6.37 -5.38
C GLY A 105 -16.94 6.67 -3.88
N LEU A 106 -15.76 6.80 -3.25
CA LEU A 106 -15.60 6.92 -1.80
C LEU A 106 -14.93 8.24 -1.39
N GLY A 107 -15.18 8.67 -0.14
CA GLY A 107 -14.38 9.69 0.53
C GLY A 107 -13.01 9.14 0.93
N PRO A 108 -11.94 9.96 0.96
CA PRO A 108 -10.60 9.52 1.38
C PRO A 108 -10.58 8.81 2.73
N GLU A 109 -11.36 9.28 3.70
CA GLU A 109 -11.47 8.75 5.06
C GLU A 109 -12.06 7.33 5.12
N GLN A 110 -12.78 6.90 4.08
CA GLN A 110 -13.37 5.56 3.97
C GLN A 110 -12.41 4.57 3.30
N VAL A 111 -11.21 5.01 2.91
CA VAL A 111 -10.27 4.23 2.10
C VAL A 111 -9.01 3.86 2.89
N ALA A 112 -8.65 2.58 2.83
CA ALA A 112 -7.35 2.09 3.24
C ALA A 112 -6.29 2.40 2.17
N ALA A 113 -5.32 3.25 2.47
CA ALA A 113 -4.13 3.45 1.65
C ALA A 113 -3.04 2.47 2.12
N VAL A 114 -2.73 1.47 1.29
CA VAL A 114 -1.90 0.32 1.65
C VAL A 114 -0.60 0.33 0.85
N GLY A 115 0.52 0.30 1.55
CA GLY A 115 1.86 0.22 0.96
C GLY A 115 2.93 -0.10 1.98
N ASP A 116 4.19 -0.19 1.55
CA ASP A 116 5.33 -0.64 2.36
C ASP A 116 6.35 0.48 2.68
N GLN A 117 6.03 1.72 2.31
CA GLN A 117 6.91 2.87 2.48
C GLN A 117 6.24 4.00 3.29
N LEU A 118 6.98 4.56 4.25
CA LEU A 118 6.48 5.66 5.08
C LEU A 118 6.41 6.97 4.29
N PHE A 119 7.44 7.27 3.50
CA PHE A 119 7.59 8.57 2.85
C PHE A 119 6.76 8.73 1.58
N THR A 120 6.11 7.67 1.12
CA THR A 120 5.20 7.70 -0.04
C THR A 120 3.78 7.37 0.37
N ASP A 121 3.54 6.14 0.81
CA ASP A 121 2.20 5.60 0.99
C ASP A 121 1.56 6.12 2.27
N VAL A 122 2.30 6.07 3.39
CA VAL A 122 1.82 6.60 4.67
C VAL A 122 1.74 8.12 4.64
N LEU A 123 2.80 8.81 4.22
CA LEU A 123 2.80 10.26 4.14
C LEU A 123 1.69 10.78 3.21
N GLY A 124 1.62 10.24 1.99
CA GLY A 124 0.65 10.68 1.00
C GLY A 124 -0.79 10.35 1.41
N GLY A 125 -1.03 9.14 1.93
CA GLY A 125 -2.34 8.75 2.45
C GLY A 125 -2.79 9.62 3.62
N ASN A 126 -1.92 9.88 4.60
CA ASN A 126 -2.25 10.73 5.75
C ASN A 126 -2.56 12.17 5.33
N VAL A 127 -1.80 12.75 4.39
CA VAL A 127 -2.07 14.09 3.85
C VAL A 127 -3.36 14.12 3.02
N ALA A 128 -3.69 13.02 2.34
CA ALA A 128 -4.93 12.89 1.58
C ALA A 128 -6.18 12.70 2.46
N GLY A 129 -6.01 12.29 3.72
CA GLY A 129 -7.10 11.97 4.65
C GLY A 129 -7.45 10.48 4.71
N CYS A 130 -6.66 9.62 4.07
CA CYS A 130 -6.87 8.17 4.05
C CYS A 130 -6.45 7.48 5.35
N PHE A 131 -7.03 6.31 5.60
CA PHE A 131 -6.56 5.40 6.64
C PHE A 131 -5.32 4.65 6.15
N THR A 132 -4.15 4.93 6.72
CA THR A 132 -2.88 4.40 6.22
C THR A 132 -2.52 3.05 6.86
N VAL A 133 -2.28 2.06 6.02
CA VAL A 133 -1.85 0.72 6.41
C VAL A 133 -0.45 0.47 5.86
N LEU A 134 0.51 0.27 6.75
CA LEU A 134 1.88 -0.06 6.41
C LEU A 134 2.07 -1.57 6.45
N VAL A 135 2.48 -2.17 5.34
CA VAL A 135 2.78 -3.60 5.27
C VAL A 135 4.29 -3.85 5.21
N ARG A 136 4.71 -5.06 5.60
CA ARG A 136 6.08 -5.51 5.39
C ARG A 136 6.41 -5.55 3.89
N PRO A 137 7.57 -5.03 3.46
CA PRO A 137 7.96 -5.19 2.07
C PRO A 137 8.24 -6.65 1.72
N ILE A 138 7.83 -7.07 0.53
CA ILE A 138 8.06 -8.45 0.03
C ILE A 138 9.55 -8.76 -0.14
N SER A 139 10.35 -7.78 -0.58
CA SER A 139 11.77 -7.96 -0.86
C SER A 139 12.61 -6.74 -0.46
N ARG A 140 13.94 -6.91 -0.36
CA ARG A 140 14.88 -5.77 -0.20
C ARG A 140 15.31 -5.13 -1.53
N ARG A 141 14.82 -5.63 -2.68
CA ARG A 141 15.20 -5.12 -4.01
C ARG A 141 14.43 -3.84 -4.27
N GLU A 142 15.15 -2.75 -4.53
CA GLU A 142 14.60 -1.40 -4.63
C GLU A 142 15.55 -0.47 -5.37
N ARG A 143 15.05 0.71 -5.73
CA ARG A 143 15.89 1.80 -6.25
C ARG A 143 16.80 2.35 -5.15
N LEU A 144 17.93 2.93 -5.53
CA LEU A 144 18.93 3.45 -4.58
C LEU A 144 18.35 4.52 -3.63
N HIS A 145 17.57 5.47 -4.16
CA HIS A 145 16.95 6.50 -3.32
C HIS A 145 15.97 5.91 -2.30
N THR A 146 15.21 4.88 -2.71
CA THR A 146 14.27 4.14 -1.84
C THR A 146 15.03 3.51 -0.67
N ARG A 147 16.17 2.87 -0.94
CA ARG A 147 17.03 2.29 0.10
C ARG A 147 17.56 3.32 1.09
N LEU A 148 17.90 4.52 0.62
CA LEU A 148 18.32 5.62 1.49
C LEU A 148 17.18 6.07 2.40
N LEU A 149 15.98 6.25 1.84
CA LEU A 149 14.79 6.59 2.63
C LEU A 149 14.51 5.52 3.69
N ARG A 150 14.66 4.23 3.38
CA ARG A 150 14.52 3.14 4.37
C ARG A 150 15.52 3.18 5.53
N LEU A 151 16.68 3.81 5.38
CA LEU A 151 17.58 4.04 6.52
C LEU A 151 16.94 5.04 7.50
N LEU A 152 16.36 6.12 6.97
CA LEU A 152 15.65 7.12 7.76
C LEU A 152 14.37 6.53 8.37
N GLU A 153 13.62 5.71 7.62
CA GLU A 153 12.43 5.01 8.15
C GLU A 153 12.78 4.18 9.37
N ARG A 154 13.86 3.38 9.30
CA ARG A 154 14.30 2.54 10.42
C ARG A 154 14.67 3.33 11.66
N TYR A 155 15.28 4.50 11.49
CA TYR A 155 15.58 5.39 12.60
C TYR A 155 14.28 5.89 13.25
N ILE A 156 13.31 6.35 12.44
CA ILE A 156 12.01 6.85 12.92
C ILE A 156 11.19 5.74 13.62
N LEU A 157 11.20 4.53 13.07
CA LEU A 157 10.44 3.38 13.57
C LEU A 157 11.08 2.70 14.80
N GLY A 158 12.35 2.97 15.07
CA GLY A 158 13.05 2.49 16.26
C GLY A 158 12.73 3.26 17.54
N GLU A 159 12.00 4.37 17.43
CA GLU A 159 11.62 5.22 18.56
C GLU A 159 10.51 4.56 19.41
N PRO A 160 10.57 4.65 20.76
CA PRO A 160 9.54 4.13 21.66
C PRO A 160 8.14 4.68 21.33
N GLY A 161 7.13 3.80 21.28
CA GLY A 161 5.73 4.18 21.06
C GLY A 161 5.24 4.11 19.60
N TRP A 162 6.08 3.66 18.67
CA TRP A 162 5.66 3.27 17.32
C TRP A 162 5.01 1.87 17.32
N PRO A 163 3.98 1.63 16.48
CA PRO A 163 3.44 0.29 16.29
C PRO A 163 4.55 -0.67 15.86
N HIS A 164 4.50 -1.94 16.32
CA HIS A 164 5.51 -2.95 15.99
C HIS A 164 5.72 -2.97 14.47
N TYR A 165 6.89 -2.53 14.03
CA TYR A 165 7.20 -2.47 12.62
C TYR A 165 7.43 -3.90 12.12
N PRO A 166 6.81 -4.29 10.99
CA PRO A 166 7.08 -5.59 10.41
C PRO A 166 8.57 -5.67 10.07
N VAL A 167 9.29 -6.59 10.70
CA VAL A 167 10.74 -6.70 10.53
C VAL A 167 11.06 -6.89 9.05
N MET A 168 12.00 -6.10 8.52
CA MET A 168 12.47 -6.27 7.13
C MET A 168 12.78 -7.74 6.84
N PRO A 169 12.41 -8.28 5.66
CA PRO A 169 12.78 -9.64 5.30
C PRO A 169 14.31 -9.83 5.38
N PRO A 170 14.84 -11.04 5.62
CA PRO A 170 16.28 -11.29 5.61
C PRO A 170 16.94 -10.83 4.29
N ARG A 171 18.27 -10.65 4.29
CA ARG A 171 19.00 -10.48 3.02
C ARG A 171 19.00 -11.84 2.32
N GLU A 172 18.61 -11.87 1.04
CA GLU A 172 18.89 -12.99 0.12
C GLU A 172 20.41 -13.19 -0.01
#